data_AF-A0A034W1H1-F1
#
_entry.id   AF-A0A034W1H1-F1
#
_cell.length_a   1.000
_cell.length_b   1.000
_cell.length_c   1.000
_cell.angle_alpha   90.00
_cell.angle_beta   90.00
_cell.angle_gamma   90.00
#
_symmetry.space_group_name_H-M   'P 1'
#
loop_
_entity.id
_entity.type
_entity.pdbx_description
1 polymer ?
#
loop_
_entity_poly.entity_id
_entity_poly.type
_entity_poly.pdbx_seq_one_letter_code
_entity_poly.pdbx_strand_id
1 'polypeptide(L)'
;MHNFFHKCNEYKHKSKFSKNLQYITFYKFTRLGSLLAHELIHGFDDMGRHFDTAGSEQTWWDSNSTDAFNERKRCFKRQYSLYRYNGNYLPPNELQAENIADNGGIQLAYKAYRKWIVTLNDITPLKRERVLALETLPNLNFTSKQLFFLAFAQFWCNNVDTHFRDKVSLISLHAPAKYRVIGPLANFQSFAEEFHCDTGTTMNPKHKCKIF
;
A
#
# COMPACT_ATOMS: atom_id res chain seq x y z
N MET A 1 11.31 6.14 11.56
CA MET A 1 10.65 5.03 10.83
C MET A 1 11.52 3.79 10.63
N HIS A 2 12.85 3.92 10.43
CA HIS A 2 13.73 2.76 10.21
C HIS A 2 13.56 1.65 11.28
N ASN A 3 13.34 2.03 12.54
CA ASN A 3 13.12 1.10 13.66
C ASN A 3 11.72 0.44 13.70
N PHE A 4 10.70 0.98 13.03
CA PHE A 4 9.34 0.42 13.07
C PHE A 4 9.24 -0.83 12.19
N PHE A 5 9.90 -0.82 11.04
CA PHE A 5 9.94 -1.95 10.11
C PHE A 5 10.78 -3.12 10.62
N HIS A 6 11.88 -2.86 11.33
CA HIS A 6 12.69 -3.92 11.94
C HIS A 6 11.98 -4.62 13.11
N LYS A 7 11.00 -3.97 13.76
CA LYS A 7 10.27 -4.50 14.92
C LYS A 7 8.99 -5.26 14.60
N CYS A 8 8.71 -5.56 13.33
CA CYS A 8 7.52 -6.32 12.90
C CYS A 8 7.27 -7.62 13.68
N ASN A 9 8.30 -8.27 14.24
CA ASN A 9 8.15 -9.48 15.05
C ASN A 9 7.87 -9.23 16.55
N GLU A 10 8.26 -8.09 17.12
CA GLU A 10 8.02 -7.80 18.55
C GLU A 10 6.53 -7.52 18.85
N TYR A 11 5.79 -6.99 17.87
CA TYR A 11 4.38 -6.63 18.05
C TYR A 11 3.39 -7.76 17.74
N LYS A 12 3.85 -8.90 17.19
CA LYS A 12 2.98 -10.07 16.94
C LYS A 12 2.46 -10.72 18.23
N HIS A 13 3.18 -10.61 19.35
CA HIS A 13 2.86 -11.29 20.61
C HIS A 13 2.05 -10.49 21.63
N LYS A 14 1.73 -9.21 21.37
CA LYS A 14 0.93 -8.37 22.30
C LYS A 14 -0.39 -7.88 21.73
N SER A 15 -1.00 -8.64 20.83
CA SER A 15 -2.41 -8.47 20.48
C SER A 15 -3.33 -9.00 21.60
N LYS A 16 -3.20 -8.50 22.84
CA LYS A 16 -4.34 -8.47 23.78
C LYS A 16 -5.18 -7.24 23.45
N PHE A 17 -5.75 -7.21 22.25
CA PHE A 17 -6.75 -6.22 21.90
C PHE A 17 -8.04 -6.57 22.65
N SER A 18 -8.51 -5.59 23.42
CA SER A 18 -9.73 -5.62 24.24
C SER A 18 -10.90 -6.30 23.52
N LYS A 19 -11.67 -7.11 24.25
CA LYS A 19 -12.87 -7.84 23.78
C LYS A 19 -14.01 -6.94 23.28
N ASN A 20 -13.84 -5.60 23.28
CA ASN A 20 -14.78 -4.61 22.75
C ASN A 20 -14.24 -3.89 21.50
N LEU A 21 -13.56 -4.60 20.60
CA LEU A 21 -13.11 -4.03 19.33
C LEU A 21 -14.27 -3.99 18.33
N GLN A 22 -15.19 -3.04 18.52
CA GLN A 22 -16.02 -2.55 17.43
C GLN A 22 -15.06 -1.86 16.44
N TYR A 23 -14.52 -2.65 15.52
CA TYR A 23 -13.31 -2.38 14.73
C TYR A 23 -13.20 -0.92 14.22
N ILE A 24 -12.10 -0.27 14.62
CA ILE A 24 -11.73 1.10 14.25
C ILE A 24 -11.71 1.26 12.72
N THR A 25 -12.20 2.38 12.22
CA THR A 25 -12.52 2.57 10.79
C THR A 25 -11.27 2.71 9.94
N PHE A 26 -10.23 3.44 10.39
CA PHE A 26 -8.96 3.51 9.68
C PHE A 26 -8.40 2.11 9.40
N TYR A 27 -8.55 1.17 10.34
CA TYR A 27 -8.03 -0.18 10.22
C TYR A 27 -8.76 -0.98 9.14
N LYS A 28 -10.08 -0.81 9.02
CA LYS A 28 -10.89 -1.42 7.96
C LYS A 28 -10.51 -0.90 6.58
N PHE A 29 -10.46 0.42 6.42
CA PHE A 29 -10.05 1.03 5.15
C PHE A 29 -8.62 0.62 4.78
N THR A 30 -7.74 0.55 5.77
CA THR A 30 -6.36 0.15 5.54
C THR A 30 -6.26 -1.31 5.12
N ARG A 31 -6.85 -2.26 5.84
CA ARG A 31 -6.66 -3.69 5.55
C ARG A 31 -7.59 -4.18 4.46
N LEU A 32 -8.90 -4.14 4.72
CA LEU A 32 -9.89 -4.62 3.78
C LEU A 32 -10.01 -3.66 2.59
N GLY A 33 -10.00 -2.34 2.83
CA GLY A 33 -10.12 -1.36 1.77
C GLY A 33 -8.93 -1.39 0.80
N SER A 34 -7.69 -1.54 1.27
CA SER A 34 -6.54 -1.66 0.36
C SER A 34 -6.52 -2.98 -0.39
N LEU A 35 -6.97 -4.08 0.23
CA LEU A 35 -7.10 -5.38 -0.46
C LEU A 35 -8.17 -5.32 -1.55
N LEU A 36 -9.37 -4.82 -1.25
CA LEU A 36 -10.43 -4.68 -2.26
C LEU A 36 -10.00 -3.74 -3.40
N ALA A 37 -9.30 -2.67 -3.06
CA ALA A 37 -8.77 -1.74 -4.07
C ALA A 37 -7.62 -2.35 -4.88
N HIS A 38 -6.80 -3.22 -4.28
CA HIS A 38 -5.76 -3.97 -4.98
C HIS A 38 -6.39 -4.89 -6.03
N GLU A 39 -7.39 -5.69 -5.66
CA GLU A 39 -8.13 -6.55 -6.61
C GLU A 39 -8.86 -5.73 -7.69
N LEU A 40 -9.41 -4.57 -7.33
CA LEU A 40 -10.03 -3.67 -8.32
C LEU A 40 -9.01 -3.17 -9.36
N ILE A 41 -7.78 -2.87 -8.91
CA ILE A 41 -6.72 -2.36 -9.79
C ILE A 41 -6.20 -3.47 -10.71
N HIS A 42 -6.29 -4.76 -10.33
CA HIS A 42 -5.94 -5.85 -11.23
C HIS A 42 -6.74 -5.82 -12.53
N GLY A 43 -7.98 -5.32 -12.54
CA GLY A 43 -8.76 -5.11 -13.77
C GLY A 43 -8.15 -4.09 -14.75
N PHE A 44 -7.14 -3.33 -14.32
CA PHE A 44 -6.52 -2.25 -15.09
C PHE A 44 -4.98 -2.33 -15.09
N ASP A 45 -4.41 -3.42 -14.58
CA ASP A 45 -2.96 -3.60 -14.55
C ASP A 45 -2.42 -4.05 -15.91
N ASP A 46 -1.15 -4.44 -15.98
CA ASP A 46 -0.52 -4.76 -17.26
C ASP A 46 -1.00 -6.07 -17.90
N MET A 47 -1.78 -6.87 -17.17
CA MET A 47 -2.50 -8.04 -17.66
C MET A 47 -4.00 -7.73 -17.82
N GLY A 48 -4.65 -7.25 -16.75
CA GLY A 48 -6.10 -7.09 -16.72
C GLY A 48 -6.63 -6.03 -17.68
N ARG A 49 -5.83 -5.00 -18.03
CA ARG A 49 -6.21 -4.00 -19.03
C ARG A 49 -6.53 -4.59 -20.41
N HIS A 50 -6.11 -5.83 -20.68
CA HIS A 50 -6.40 -6.52 -21.94
C HIS A 50 -7.78 -7.16 -21.97
N PHE A 51 -8.55 -7.10 -20.88
CA PHE A 51 -9.88 -7.67 -20.79
C PHE A 51 -10.92 -6.56 -20.72
N ASP A 52 -11.98 -6.68 -21.51
CA ASP A 52 -13.10 -5.74 -21.48
C ASP A 52 -14.05 -6.01 -20.31
N THR A 53 -15.16 -5.26 -20.22
CA THR A 53 -16.14 -5.41 -19.14
C THR A 53 -16.86 -6.76 -19.11
N ALA A 54 -16.81 -7.53 -20.20
CA ALA A 54 -17.35 -8.88 -20.28
C ALA A 54 -16.28 -9.95 -19.96
N GLY A 55 -15.03 -9.54 -19.69
CA GLY A 55 -13.92 -10.44 -19.47
C GLY A 55 -13.36 -11.06 -20.75
N SER A 56 -13.65 -10.46 -21.92
CA SER A 56 -13.09 -10.91 -23.20
C SER A 56 -11.77 -10.21 -23.48
N GLU A 57 -10.77 -10.96 -23.94
CA GLU A 57 -9.48 -10.40 -24.33
C GLU A 57 -9.63 -9.53 -25.59
N GLN A 58 -9.49 -8.22 -25.43
CA GLN A 58 -9.64 -7.23 -26.51
C GLN A 58 -8.72 -6.03 -26.30
N THR A 59 -8.29 -5.40 -27.40
CA THR A 59 -7.62 -4.10 -27.33
C THR A 59 -8.68 -3.00 -27.36
N TRP A 60 -9.02 -2.47 -26.19
CA TRP A 60 -10.04 -1.43 -26.03
C TRP A 60 -9.46 -0.07 -25.61
N TRP A 61 -8.14 0.03 -25.44
CA TRP A 61 -7.42 1.28 -25.20
C TRP A 61 -6.82 1.79 -26.50
N ASP A 62 -6.86 3.10 -26.71
CA ASP A 62 -6.14 3.72 -27.83
C ASP A 62 -4.61 3.58 -27.65
N SER A 63 -3.88 3.80 -28.75
CA SER A 63 -2.43 3.66 -28.79
C SER A 63 -1.72 4.60 -27.81
N ASN A 64 -2.19 5.85 -27.69
CA ASN A 64 -1.55 6.85 -26.83
C ASN A 64 -1.71 6.47 -25.35
N SER A 65 -2.90 5.99 -24.97
CA SER A 65 -3.18 5.48 -23.63
C SER A 65 -2.33 4.25 -23.30
N THR A 66 -2.17 3.33 -24.26
CA THR A 66 -1.29 2.16 -24.11
C THR A 66 0.18 2.55 -23.94
N ASP A 67 0.68 3.48 -24.75
CA ASP A 67 2.07 3.95 -24.67
C ASP A 67 2.35 4.69 -23.36
N ALA A 68 1.43 5.56 -22.93
CA ALA A 68 1.53 6.26 -21.67
C ALA A 68 1.53 5.29 -20.46
N PHE A 69 0.69 4.25 -20.50
CA PHE A 69 0.68 3.21 -19.48
C PHE A 69 2.01 2.46 -19.43
N ASN A 70 2.51 2.02 -20.59
CA ASN A 70 3.79 1.30 -20.69
C ASN A 70 4.97 2.15 -20.19
N GLU A 71 4.99 3.45 -20.50
CA GLU A 71 6.00 4.37 -19.96
C GLU A 71 5.93 4.47 -18.44
N ARG A 72 4.73 4.63 -17.87
CA ARG A 72 4.57 4.67 -16.41
C ARG A 72 4.94 3.33 -15.75
N LYS A 73 4.62 2.20 -16.40
CA LYS A 73 5.01 0.86 -15.95
C LYS A 73 6.52 0.69 -15.88
N ARG A 74 7.28 1.25 -16.84
CA ARG A 74 8.76 1.24 -16.81
C ARG A 74 9.31 1.87 -15.53
N CYS A 75 8.63 2.86 -14.93
CA CYS A 75 9.01 3.40 -13.63
C CYS A 75 9.00 2.32 -12.54
N PHE A 76 7.93 1.54 -12.44
CA PHE A 76 7.80 0.46 -11.44
C PHE A 76 8.88 -0.59 -11.62
N LYS A 77 9.10 -1.06 -12.86
CA LYS A 77 10.16 -2.00 -13.18
C LYS A 77 11.53 -1.49 -12.70
N ARG A 78 11.85 -0.23 -12.98
CA ARG A 78 13.11 0.41 -12.54
C ARG A 78 13.17 0.57 -11.03
N GLN A 79 12.09 0.97 -10.38
CA GLN A 79 12.06 1.16 -8.93
C GLN A 79 12.32 -0.16 -8.20
N TYR A 80 11.59 -1.21 -8.56
CA TYR A 80 11.67 -2.50 -7.87
C TYR A 80 12.95 -3.28 -8.20
N SER A 81 13.58 -3.06 -9.35
CA SER A 81 14.89 -3.68 -9.66
C SER A 81 16.04 -3.15 -8.80
N LEU A 82 15.90 -1.96 -8.20
CA LEU A 82 16.91 -1.39 -7.30
C LEU A 82 16.84 -1.95 -5.87
N TYR A 83 15.77 -2.68 -5.56
CA TYR A 83 15.57 -3.27 -4.24
C TYR A 83 16.43 -4.50 -4.04
N ARG A 84 16.92 -4.68 -2.80
CA ARG A 84 17.77 -5.80 -2.41
C ARG A 84 17.15 -6.69 -1.34
N TYR A 85 17.00 -7.97 -1.65
CA TYR A 85 16.54 -8.99 -0.72
C TYR A 85 17.65 -10.01 -0.49
N ASN A 86 17.91 -10.32 0.78
CA ASN A 86 19.02 -11.21 1.17
C ASN A 86 20.41 -10.79 0.61
N GLY A 87 20.65 -9.48 0.43
CA GLY A 87 21.89 -8.94 -0.12
C GLY A 87 21.93 -8.84 -1.66
N ASN A 88 21.05 -9.56 -2.36
CA ASN A 88 20.96 -9.59 -3.81
C ASN A 88 19.88 -8.65 -4.33
N TYR A 89 20.02 -8.15 -5.55
CA TYR A 89 18.90 -7.45 -6.22
C TYR A 89 17.72 -8.39 -6.44
N LEU A 90 16.51 -7.84 -6.41
CA LEU A 90 15.33 -8.61 -6.82
C LEU A 90 15.50 -9.09 -8.27
N PRO A 91 15.04 -10.30 -8.61
CA PRO A 91 15.04 -10.77 -9.99
C PRO A 91 14.32 -9.79 -10.92
N PRO A 92 14.81 -9.57 -12.16
CA PRO A 92 14.10 -8.77 -13.14
C PRO A 92 12.70 -9.34 -13.39
N ASN A 93 11.70 -8.46 -13.44
CA ASN A 93 10.32 -8.84 -13.73
C ASN A 93 9.71 -7.84 -14.72
N GLU A 94 9.20 -8.32 -15.85
CA GLU A 94 8.48 -7.50 -16.83
C GLU A 94 7.04 -7.22 -16.42
N LEU A 95 6.42 -8.18 -15.72
CA LEU A 95 5.07 -8.06 -15.22
C LEU A 95 5.08 -7.24 -13.92
N GLN A 96 4.28 -6.19 -13.88
CA GLN A 96 4.24 -5.27 -12.76
C GLN A 96 2.88 -5.20 -12.08
N ALA A 97 1.95 -6.09 -12.46
CA ALA A 97 0.59 -6.24 -11.94
C ALA A 97 0.50 -6.02 -10.43
N GLU A 98 1.18 -6.84 -9.65
CA GLU A 98 1.17 -6.77 -8.18
C GLU A 98 1.69 -5.44 -7.61
N ASN A 99 2.73 -4.89 -8.23
CA ASN A 99 3.32 -3.62 -7.78
C ASN A 99 2.38 -2.45 -8.11
N ILE A 100 1.74 -2.47 -9.28
CA ILE A 100 0.72 -1.50 -9.70
C ILE A 100 -0.49 -1.59 -8.77
N ALA A 101 -0.97 -2.80 -8.48
CA ALA A 101 -2.11 -3.06 -7.61
C ALA A 101 -1.85 -2.65 -6.17
N ASP A 102 -0.69 -2.95 -5.59
CA ASP A 102 -0.32 -2.47 -4.24
C ASP A 102 -0.28 -0.94 -4.17
N ASN A 103 0.28 -0.27 -5.19
CA ASN A 103 0.40 1.18 -5.23
C ASN A 103 -0.95 1.86 -5.40
N GLY A 104 -1.77 1.39 -6.35
CA GLY A 104 -3.11 1.91 -6.59
C GLY A 104 -4.05 1.61 -5.42
N GLY A 105 -3.98 0.39 -4.88
CA GLY A 105 -4.83 -0.11 -3.82
C GLY A 105 -4.73 0.73 -2.55
N ILE A 106 -3.51 1.00 -2.06
CA ILE A 106 -3.34 1.81 -0.85
C ILE A 106 -3.74 3.28 -1.06
N GLN A 107 -3.48 3.84 -2.25
CA GLN A 107 -3.86 5.21 -2.59
C GLN A 107 -5.38 5.38 -2.66
N LEU A 108 -6.07 4.45 -3.31
CA LEU A 108 -7.52 4.45 -3.41
C LEU A 108 -8.19 4.24 -2.05
N ALA A 109 -7.66 3.31 -1.24
CA ALA A 109 -8.13 3.07 0.12
C ALA A 109 -7.96 4.31 1.02
N TYR A 110 -6.82 5.01 0.93
CA TYR A 110 -6.60 6.25 1.68
C TYR A 110 -7.52 7.37 1.21
N LYS A 111 -7.73 7.51 -0.10
CA LYS A 111 -8.70 8.45 -0.66
C LYS A 111 -10.11 8.18 -0.14
N ALA A 112 -10.53 6.91 -0.08
CA ALA A 112 -11.82 6.50 0.47
C ALA A 112 -11.92 6.81 1.98
N TYR A 113 -10.86 6.52 2.75
CA TYR A 113 -10.80 6.86 4.18
C TYR A 113 -10.92 8.37 4.42
N ARG A 114 -10.18 9.18 3.66
CA ARG A 114 -10.26 10.65 3.73
C ARG A 114 -11.64 11.16 3.36
N LYS A 115 -12.29 10.59 2.35
CA LYS A 115 -13.67 10.92 1.97
C LYS A 115 -14.63 10.58 3.11
N TRP A 116 -14.49 9.42 3.74
CA TRP A 116 -15.29 9.04 4.91
C TRP A 116 -15.15 10.04 6.07
N ILE A 117 -13.92 10.48 6.39
CA ILE A 117 -13.71 11.52 7.41
C ILE A 117 -14.50 12.80 7.07
N VAL A 118 -14.51 13.21 5.79
CA VAL A 118 -15.25 14.40 5.35
C VAL A 118 -16.77 14.22 5.54
N THR A 119 -17.32 13.04 5.26
CA THR A 119 -18.76 12.78 5.48
C THR A 119 -19.18 12.86 6.96
N LEU A 120 -18.24 12.79 7.90
CA LEU A 120 -18.54 13.02 9.32
C LEU A 120 -18.87 14.49 9.63
N ASN A 121 -18.72 15.41 8.67
CA ASN A 121 -19.21 16.78 8.82
C ASN A 121 -20.73 16.88 8.69
N ASP A 122 -21.39 15.86 8.12
CA ASP A 122 -22.84 15.84 7.89
C ASP A 122 -23.64 15.37 9.12
N ILE A 123 -22.95 15.00 10.21
CA ILE A 123 -23.56 14.58 11.48
C ILE A 123 -23.31 15.62 12.58
N THR A 124 -24.04 15.51 13.70
CA THR A 124 -23.93 16.47 14.80
C THR A 124 -22.50 16.53 15.37
N PRO A 125 -22.02 17.72 15.83
CA PRO A 125 -20.67 17.87 16.37
C PRO A 125 -20.32 16.86 17.47
N LEU A 126 -21.25 16.60 18.40
CA LEU A 126 -21.08 15.62 19.47
C LEU A 126 -20.90 14.18 18.93
N LYS A 127 -21.65 13.81 17.89
CA LYS A 127 -21.50 12.48 17.29
C LYS A 127 -20.19 12.37 16.51
N ARG A 128 -19.80 13.42 15.79
CA ARG A 128 -18.51 13.50 15.08
C ARG A 128 -17.33 13.33 16.04
N GLU A 129 -17.32 14.05 17.14
CA GLU A 129 -16.28 13.96 18.17
C GLU A 129 -16.15 12.53 18.70
N ARG A 130 -17.27 11.89 19.06
CA ARG A 130 -17.29 10.50 19.53
C ARG A 130 -16.73 9.53 18.50
N VAL A 131 -17.06 9.69 17.21
CA VAL A 131 -16.53 8.83 16.14
C VAL A 131 -15.02 9.04 15.96
N LEU A 132 -14.55 10.29 15.92
CA LEU A 132 -13.13 10.59 15.74
C LEU A 132 -12.28 10.15 16.94
N ALA A 133 -12.82 10.17 18.16
CA ALA A 133 -12.14 9.65 19.33
C ALA A 133 -11.80 8.16 19.21
N LEU A 134 -12.65 7.37 18.53
CA LEU A 134 -12.42 5.95 18.26
C LEU A 134 -11.35 5.72 17.17
N GLU A 135 -11.02 6.72 16.37
CA GLU A 135 -10.00 6.65 15.31
C GLU A 135 -8.57 6.89 15.84
N THR A 136 -8.39 6.80 17.15
CA THR A 136 -7.10 6.91 17.84
C THR A 136 -6.81 5.62 18.61
N LEU A 137 -5.54 5.40 18.95
CA LEU A 137 -5.13 4.28 19.80
C LEU A 137 -4.53 4.82 21.10
N PRO A 138 -5.05 4.42 22.28
CA PRO A 138 -4.46 4.82 23.55
C PRO A 138 -2.97 4.44 23.59
N ASN A 139 -2.15 5.35 24.11
CA ASN A 139 -0.69 5.18 24.24
C ASN A 139 0.09 5.11 22.91
N LEU A 140 -0.55 5.41 21.77
CA LEU A 140 0.14 5.67 20.50
C LEU A 140 -0.09 7.13 20.12
N ASN A 141 0.98 7.94 20.18
CA ASN A 141 0.96 9.35 19.80
C ASN A 141 1.02 9.50 18.27
N PHE A 142 0.02 8.95 17.57
CA PHE A 142 -0.14 9.06 16.12
C PHE A 142 -1.54 9.54 15.78
N THR A 143 -1.63 10.38 14.75
CA THR A 143 -2.93 10.77 14.18
C THR A 143 -3.61 9.57 13.52
N SER A 144 -4.93 9.62 13.32
CA SER A 144 -5.65 8.53 12.66
C SER A 144 -5.14 8.24 11.24
N LYS A 145 -4.64 9.26 10.53
CA LYS A 145 -4.02 9.12 9.21
C LYS A 145 -2.64 8.49 9.26
N GLN A 146 -1.83 8.81 10.28
CA GLN A 146 -0.58 8.09 10.51
C GLN A 146 -0.84 6.63 10.89
N LEU A 147 -1.86 6.38 11.73
CA LEU A 147 -2.29 5.04 12.11
C LEU A 147 -2.78 4.21 10.91
N PHE A 148 -3.41 4.83 9.91
CA PHE A 148 -3.73 4.17 8.63
C PHE A 148 -2.47 3.57 7.98
N PHE A 149 -1.41 4.36 7.81
CA PHE A 149 -0.17 3.87 7.19
C PHE A 149 0.59 2.87 8.07
N LEU A 150 0.55 3.03 9.40
CA LEU A 150 1.14 2.06 10.32
C LEU A 150 0.40 0.71 10.26
N ALA A 151 -0.93 0.73 10.20
CA ALA A 151 -1.72 -0.48 10.04
C ALA A 151 -1.44 -1.17 8.69
N PHE A 152 -1.16 -0.41 7.63
CA PHE A 152 -0.78 -0.95 6.32
C PHE A 152 0.56 -1.68 6.42
N ALA A 153 1.56 -1.02 7.01
CA ALA A 153 2.86 -1.63 7.24
C ALA A 153 2.76 -2.91 8.09
N GLN A 154 1.92 -2.89 9.14
CA GLN A 154 1.72 -4.04 10.02
C GLN A 154 1.03 -5.21 9.32
N PHE A 155 0.11 -4.95 8.39
CA PHE A 155 -0.56 -5.99 7.61
C PHE A 155 0.44 -6.88 6.84
N TRP A 156 1.53 -6.28 6.35
CA TRP A 156 2.59 -6.96 5.61
C TRP A 156 3.76 -7.45 6.48
N CYS A 157 3.66 -7.39 7.81
CA CYS A 157 4.71 -7.89 8.69
C CYS A 157 4.91 -9.41 8.53
N ASN A 158 5.88 -9.79 7.72
CA ASN A 158 6.29 -11.16 7.48
C ASN A 158 7.81 -11.31 7.67
N ASN A 159 8.24 -12.45 8.20
CA ASN A 159 9.64 -12.81 8.31
C ASN A 159 9.86 -14.19 7.70
N VAL A 160 10.22 -14.20 6.42
CA VAL A 160 10.63 -15.43 5.71
C VAL A 160 12.03 -15.79 6.18
N ASP A 161 12.25 -17.07 6.46
CA ASP A 161 13.57 -17.62 6.81
C ASP A 161 14.58 -17.32 5.70
N THR A 162 15.78 -16.86 6.09
CA THR A 162 16.85 -16.45 5.19
C THR A 162 17.22 -17.50 4.15
N HIS A 163 17.15 -18.79 4.49
CA HIS A 163 17.45 -19.89 3.58
C HIS A 163 16.47 -19.97 2.39
N PHE A 164 15.23 -19.50 2.57
CA PHE A 164 14.19 -19.57 1.53
C PHE A 164 13.95 -18.23 0.83
N ARG A 165 14.57 -17.14 1.28
CA ARG A 165 14.31 -15.78 0.76
C ARG A 165 14.54 -15.64 -0.73
N ASP A 166 15.68 -16.13 -1.21
CA ASP A 166 16.04 -16.05 -2.63
C ASP A 166 15.06 -16.87 -3.47
N LYS A 167 14.76 -18.10 -3.04
CA LYS A 167 13.78 -18.99 -3.71
C LYS A 167 12.41 -18.34 -3.79
N VAL A 168 11.91 -17.78 -2.68
CA VAL A 168 10.60 -17.09 -2.65
C VAL A 168 10.59 -15.89 -3.60
N SER A 169 11.68 -15.10 -3.64
CA SER A 169 11.77 -13.95 -4.54
C SER A 169 11.85 -14.31 -6.03
N LEU A 170 12.30 -15.52 -6.36
CA LEU A 170 12.41 -16.02 -7.73
C LEU A 170 11.08 -16.57 -8.27
N ILE A 171 10.29 -17.23 -7.41
CA ILE A 171 9.05 -17.92 -7.84
C ILE A 171 7.78 -17.10 -7.64
N SER A 172 7.82 -16.08 -6.79
CA SER A 172 6.65 -15.25 -6.49
C SER A 172 6.51 -14.12 -7.49
N LEU A 173 5.28 -13.93 -7.99
CA LEU A 173 4.91 -12.73 -8.75
C LEU A 173 4.87 -11.47 -7.87
N HIS A 174 4.72 -11.66 -6.55
CA HIS A 174 4.67 -10.58 -5.59
C HIS A 174 6.08 -10.19 -5.13
N ALA A 175 6.32 -8.89 -4.99
CA ALA A 175 7.50 -8.42 -4.29
C ALA A 175 7.54 -8.97 -2.84
N PRO A 176 8.72 -9.18 -2.24
CA PRO A 176 8.82 -9.54 -0.83
C PRO A 176 8.04 -8.55 0.05
N ALA A 177 7.42 -9.03 1.13
CA ALA A 177 6.47 -8.24 1.92
C ALA A 177 6.99 -6.86 2.37
N LYS A 178 8.29 -6.74 2.70
CA LYS A 178 8.90 -5.43 3.04
C LYS A 178 8.80 -4.41 1.90
N TYR A 179 8.87 -4.87 0.65
CA TYR A 179 8.79 -4.04 -0.56
C TYR A 179 7.35 -3.79 -1.01
N ARG A 180 6.40 -4.67 -0.63
CA ARG A 180 4.96 -4.36 -0.69
C ARG A 180 4.55 -3.24 0.26
N VAL A 181 5.40 -2.88 1.23
CA VAL A 181 5.23 -1.66 2.02
C VAL A 181 6.05 -0.49 1.49
N ILE A 182 7.36 -0.68 1.35
CA ILE A 182 8.28 0.41 0.99
C ILE A 182 7.95 0.99 -0.39
N GLY A 183 7.68 0.14 -1.38
CA GLY A 183 7.38 0.60 -2.75
C GLY A 183 6.16 1.52 -2.80
N PRO A 184 4.97 1.05 -2.39
CA PRO A 184 3.76 1.87 -2.37
C PRO A 184 3.87 3.14 -1.55
N LEU A 185 4.44 3.06 -0.33
CA LEU A 185 4.54 4.23 0.53
C LEU A 185 5.57 5.26 0.03
N ALA A 186 6.69 4.82 -0.56
CA ALA A 186 7.67 5.72 -1.17
C ALA A 186 7.06 6.50 -2.35
N ASN A 187 6.16 5.87 -3.10
CA ASN A 187 5.44 6.52 -4.20
C ASN A 187 4.26 7.38 -3.74
N PHE A 188 3.89 7.32 -2.45
CA PHE A 188 2.71 8.00 -1.96
C PHE A 188 3.05 9.32 -1.26
N GLN A 189 2.82 10.43 -1.97
CA GLN A 189 3.09 11.78 -1.44
C GLN A 189 2.38 12.06 -0.10
N SER A 190 1.12 11.65 0.07
CA SER A 190 0.41 11.86 1.35
C SER A 190 1.03 11.11 2.51
N PHE A 191 1.69 9.97 2.27
CA PHE A 191 2.44 9.30 3.33
C PHE A 191 3.66 10.13 3.75
N ALA A 192 4.43 10.65 2.78
CA ALA A 192 5.57 11.49 3.06
C ALA A 192 5.18 12.77 3.83
N GLU A 193 4.02 13.36 3.51
CA GLU A 193 3.47 14.53 4.21
C GLU A 193 3.07 14.21 5.65
N GLU A 194 2.29 13.14 5.86
CA GLU A 194 1.78 12.78 7.19
C GLU A 194 2.89 12.35 8.16
N PHE A 195 4.07 12.00 7.66
CA PHE A 195 5.25 11.67 8.47
C PHE A 195 6.42 12.62 8.29
N HIS A 196 6.23 13.75 7.60
CA HIS A 196 7.25 14.77 7.38
C HIS A 196 8.58 14.19 6.87
N CYS A 197 8.52 13.31 5.87
CA CYS A 197 9.71 12.67 5.31
C CYS A 197 10.44 13.65 4.37
N ASP A 198 11.73 13.86 4.58
CA ASP A 198 12.54 14.72 3.71
C ASP A 198 12.63 14.20 2.28
N THR A 199 12.56 15.12 1.32
CA THR A 199 12.69 14.81 -0.12
C THR A 199 14.05 14.20 -0.45
N GLY A 200 14.05 13.10 -1.19
CA GLY A 200 15.25 12.35 -1.57
C GLY A 200 15.59 11.19 -0.63
N THR A 201 14.88 11.04 0.49
CA THR A 201 15.01 9.85 1.34
C THR A 201 14.37 8.62 0.68
N THR A 202 14.71 7.42 1.15
CA THR A 202 14.13 6.16 0.65
C THR A 202 12.60 6.15 0.68
N MET A 203 12.01 6.79 1.69
CA MET A 203 10.56 6.84 1.89
C MET A 203 9.90 8.09 1.27
N ASN A 204 10.70 9.01 0.69
CA ASN A 204 10.20 10.14 -0.08
C ASN A 204 11.15 10.44 -1.26
N PRO A 205 11.30 9.54 -2.23
CA PRO A 205 12.15 9.76 -3.40
C PRO A 205 11.63 10.93 -4.24
N LYS A 206 12.55 11.65 -4.90
CA LYS A 206 12.23 12.77 -5.81
C LYS A 206 11.32 12.35 -6.96
N HIS A 207 11.54 11.16 -7.50
CA HIS A 207 10.72 10.58 -8.56
C HIS A 207 9.86 9.47 -7.96
N LYS A 208 8.55 9.62 -8.09
CA LYS A 208 7.54 8.66 -7.60
C LYS A 208 6.86 8.00 -8.79
N CYS A 209 6.71 6.68 -8.75
CA CYS A 209 5.99 5.95 -9.77
C CYS A 209 4.48 6.00 -9.53
N LYS A 210 3.70 6.25 -10.60
CA LYS A 210 2.25 6.36 -10.53
C LYS A 210 1.62 5.93 -11.86
N ILE A 211 0.59 5.08 -11.80
CA ILE A 211 -0.22 4.71 -12.97
C ILE A 211 -1.45 5.61 -13.07
N PHE A 212 -2.30 5.61 -12.04
CA PHE A 212 -3.59 6.33 -11.96
C PHE A 212 -3.49 7.54 -11.04
#